data_AF-A0A2M7IMT4-F1
#
_entry.id   AF-A0A2M7IMT4-F1
#
_cell.length_a   1.000
_cell.length_b   1.000
_cell.length_c   1.000
_cell.angle_alpha   90.00
_cell.angle_beta   90.00
_cell.angle_gamma   90.00
#
_symmetry.space_group_name_H-M   'P 1'
#
loop_
_entity.id
_entity.type
_entity.pdbx_description
1 polymer ?
#
loop_
_entity_poly.entity_id
_entity_poly.type
_entity_poly.pdbx_seq_one_letter_code
_entity_poly.pdbx_strand_id
1 'polypeptide(L)'
;MSFLQRLKGHGVREDQTLQSSEEETAVDKVAQLDVDVFQTERSIIIYAQAAGADMNDVSVSIEGDADIVLIEGRRIRPEFIVFPKSKPHGAFFTEECAWGDFYRRIILPESVEIEKAEAKIKNGVLILILPLLKPEEKEKVRLKIVPDHKRSRSV
;
A
#
# COMPACT_ATOMS: atom_id res chain seq x y z
N MET A 1 40.00 27.27 0.48
CA MET A 1 39.44 27.92 1.69
C MET A 1 37.98 27.51 1.79
N SER A 2 37.66 26.51 2.61
CA SER A 2 36.31 25.94 2.71
C SER A 2 35.49 26.67 3.78
N PHE A 3 34.29 27.06 3.40
CA PHE A 3 33.26 27.73 4.21
C PHE A 3 32.96 27.00 5.53
N LEU A 4 33.20 25.68 5.57
CA LEU A 4 33.00 24.82 6.75
C LEU A 4 33.99 25.05 7.89
N GLN A 5 35.10 25.76 7.67
CA GLN A 5 36.07 26.05 8.73
C GLN A 5 35.70 27.28 9.58
N ARG A 6 34.67 28.04 9.16
CA ARG A 6 34.23 29.29 9.80
C ARG A 6 33.11 29.13 10.84
N LEU A 7 32.53 27.93 10.97
CA LEU A 7 31.44 27.65 11.90
C LEU A 7 31.89 27.10 13.26
N LYS A 8 33.21 26.94 13.49
CA LYS A 8 33.74 26.38 14.76
C LYS A 8 33.94 27.39 15.90
N GLY A 9 33.52 28.63 15.74
CA GLY A 9 33.61 29.61 16.82
C GLY A 9 32.30 30.36 16.92
N HIS A 10 31.42 29.93 17.81
CA HIS A 10 30.54 30.73 18.67
C HIS A 10 29.78 29.74 19.55
N GLY A 11 30.17 29.65 20.83
CA GLY A 11 29.49 28.82 21.81
C GLY A 11 28.19 29.47 22.30
N VAL A 12 27.14 28.66 22.44
CA VAL A 12 25.98 28.94 23.28
C VAL A 12 25.49 27.63 23.91
N ARG A 13 25.75 27.52 25.22
CA ARG A 13 25.02 26.85 26.32
C ARG A 13 24.42 25.44 26.13
N GLU A 14 24.94 24.52 26.96
CA GLU A 14 24.22 23.40 27.56
C GLU A 14 22.97 23.90 28.31
N ASP A 15 21.79 23.39 27.96
CA ASP A 15 20.95 22.56 28.83
C ASP A 15 19.59 22.28 28.13
N GLN A 16 18.96 21.17 28.48
CA GLN A 16 17.75 20.53 27.90
C GLN A 16 18.03 19.41 26.89
N THR A 17 18.33 18.25 27.46
CA THR A 17 17.99 16.93 26.94
C THR A 17 16.54 16.87 26.46
N LEU A 18 16.33 17.07 25.16
CA LEU A 18 15.14 16.60 24.45
C LEU A 18 15.28 15.09 24.28
N GLN A 19 14.78 14.34 25.26
CA GLN A 19 14.47 12.92 25.09
C GLN A 19 13.29 12.79 24.13
N SER A 20 13.60 12.65 22.84
CA SER A 20 12.68 12.09 21.84
C SER A 20 13.42 11.02 21.05
N SER A 21 13.81 9.96 21.75
CA SER A 21 14.24 8.68 21.20
C SER A 21 13.42 7.67 21.98
N GLU A 22 12.31 7.14 21.46
CA GLU A 22 12.32 5.79 20.89
C GLU A 22 11.04 5.46 20.09
N GLU A 23 10.12 6.41 19.86
CA GLU A 23 8.81 6.13 19.23
C GLU A 23 8.73 6.43 17.72
N GLU A 24 9.77 7.00 17.12
CA GLU A 24 9.77 7.48 15.72
C GLU A 24 10.53 6.57 14.73
N THR A 25 10.63 5.25 15.00
CA THR A 25 11.42 4.33 14.14
C THR A 25 10.72 3.07 13.64
N ALA A 26 9.40 2.93 13.80
CA ALA A 26 8.68 1.73 13.33
C ALA A 26 7.86 1.94 12.04
N VAL A 27 7.64 3.18 11.58
CA VAL A 27 6.72 3.48 10.47
C VAL A 27 7.40 3.42 9.09
N ASP A 28 8.73 3.45 9.03
CA ASP A 28 9.47 3.75 7.80
C ASP A 28 9.88 2.56 6.91
N LYS A 29 9.46 1.31 7.18
CA LYS A 29 9.83 0.16 6.31
C LYS A 29 8.75 -0.90 6.10
N VAL A 30 7.48 -0.53 6.08
CA VAL A 30 6.46 -1.46 5.57
C VAL A 30 6.50 -1.44 4.04
N ALA A 31 6.78 -2.58 3.42
CA ALA A 31 6.82 -2.67 1.97
C ALA A 31 5.41 -2.45 1.40
N GLN A 32 5.30 -1.54 0.44
CA GLN A 32 4.03 -1.37 -0.28
C GLN A 32 3.82 -2.58 -1.19
N LEU A 33 2.70 -3.29 -1.00
CA LEU A 33 2.36 -4.45 -1.82
C LEU A 33 1.84 -4.00 -3.19
N ASP A 34 2.44 -4.52 -4.26
CA ASP A 34 2.00 -4.28 -5.63
C ASP A 34 0.69 -5.01 -5.91
N VAL A 35 -0.25 -4.28 -6.51
CA VAL A 35 -1.60 -4.77 -6.80
C VAL A 35 -2.10 -4.26 -8.15
N ASP A 36 -2.88 -5.10 -8.82
CA ASP A 36 -3.71 -4.73 -9.95
C ASP A 36 -5.18 -4.75 -9.52
N VAL A 37 -5.95 -3.73 -9.91
CA VAL A 37 -7.37 -3.62 -9.62
C VAL A 37 -8.12 -3.58 -10.95
N PHE A 38 -9.01 -4.54 -11.15
CA PHE A 38 -9.80 -4.70 -12.36
C PHE A 38 -11.29 -4.71 -12.00
N GLN A 39 -12.08 -3.89 -12.68
CA GLN A 39 -13.53 -3.85 -12.48
C GLN A 39 -14.28 -4.41 -13.68
N THR A 40 -15.27 -5.22 -13.39
CA THR A 40 -16.32 -5.68 -14.32
C THR A 40 -17.64 -4.99 -13.97
N GLU A 41 -18.69 -5.21 -14.77
CA GLU A 41 -20.04 -4.69 -14.47
C GLU A 41 -20.63 -5.21 -13.14
N ARG A 42 -20.10 -6.31 -12.61
CA ARG A 42 -20.68 -7.01 -11.44
C ARG A 42 -19.73 -7.15 -10.26
N SER A 43 -18.44 -6.95 -10.45
CA SER A 43 -17.42 -7.26 -9.44
C SER A 43 -16.15 -6.49 -9.66
N ILE A 44 -15.46 -6.18 -8.58
CA ILE A 44 -14.07 -5.74 -8.55
C ILE A 44 -13.19 -6.95 -8.23
N ILE A 45 -12.10 -7.09 -8.98
CA ILE A 45 -11.11 -8.15 -8.82
C ILE A 45 -9.78 -7.49 -8.48
N ILE A 46 -9.13 -7.95 -7.41
CA ILE A 46 -7.82 -7.44 -7.00
C ILE A 46 -6.82 -8.60 -7.07
N TYR A 47 -5.72 -8.37 -7.77
CA TYR A 47 -4.57 -9.27 -7.81
C TYR A 47 -3.44 -8.65 -6.99
N ALA A 48 -2.86 -9.41 -6.07
CA ALA A 48 -1.74 -8.95 -5.26
C ALA A 48 -0.61 -9.99 -5.23
N GLN A 49 0.63 -9.53 -5.43
CA GLN A 49 1.80 -10.40 -5.46
C GLN A 49 2.23 -10.79 -4.03
N ALA A 50 1.64 -11.84 -3.47
CA ALA A 50 1.91 -12.34 -2.12
C ALA A 50 2.98 -13.45 -2.08
N ALA A 51 3.88 -13.52 -3.07
CA ALA A 51 4.90 -14.55 -3.16
C ALA A 51 5.83 -14.52 -1.93
N GLY A 52 6.07 -15.68 -1.33
CA GLY A 52 6.90 -15.81 -0.12
C GLY A 52 6.20 -15.46 1.19
N ALA A 53 4.90 -15.14 1.17
CA ALA A 53 4.08 -15.05 2.37
C ALA A 53 3.49 -16.42 2.73
N ASP A 54 3.44 -16.75 4.02
CA ASP A 54 2.64 -17.88 4.50
C ASP A 54 1.16 -17.49 4.43
N MET A 55 0.27 -18.42 4.06
CA MET A 55 -1.16 -18.15 3.98
C MET A 55 -1.75 -17.75 5.34
N ASN A 56 -1.15 -18.20 6.44
CA ASN A 56 -1.55 -17.83 7.79
C ASN A 56 -1.11 -16.41 8.18
N ASP A 57 -0.12 -15.86 7.47
CA ASP A 57 0.45 -14.53 7.74
C ASP A 57 -0.17 -13.45 6.85
N VAL A 58 -1.17 -13.77 6.01
CA VAL A 58 -1.88 -12.80 5.17
C VAL A 58 -3.26 -12.52 5.74
N SER A 59 -3.53 -11.25 6.02
CA SER A 59 -4.83 -10.74 6.45
C SER A 59 -5.44 -9.86 5.37
N VAL A 60 -6.75 -10.00 5.18
CA VAL A 60 -7.55 -9.15 4.29
C VAL A 60 -8.77 -8.68 5.06
N SER A 61 -8.97 -7.36 5.13
CA SER A 61 -10.18 -6.77 5.71
C SER A 61 -10.83 -5.79 4.74
N ILE A 62 -12.14 -5.61 4.92
CA ILE A 62 -12.92 -4.58 4.22
C ILE A 62 -13.49 -3.65 5.30
N GLU A 63 -13.23 -2.36 5.15
CA GLU A 63 -13.58 -1.32 6.13
C GLU A 63 -14.38 -0.18 5.47
N GLY A 64 -14.82 0.77 6.29
CA GLY A 64 -15.61 1.93 5.85
C GLY A 64 -17.04 1.54 5.45
N ASP A 65 -17.55 2.16 4.38
CA ASP A 65 -18.86 1.86 3.80
C ASP A 65 -18.72 0.77 2.70
N ALA A 66 -17.96 -0.27 3.02
CA ALA A 66 -17.58 -1.37 2.13
C ALA A 66 -16.80 -0.93 0.88
N ASP A 67 -15.97 0.10 1.00
CA ASP A 67 -15.23 0.72 -0.10
C ASP A 67 -13.72 0.78 0.14
N ILE A 68 -13.21 0.22 1.25
CA ILE A 68 -11.77 0.17 1.54
C ILE A 68 -11.35 -1.27 1.75
N VAL A 69 -10.36 -1.73 0.99
CA VAL A 69 -9.72 -3.04 1.18
C VAL A 69 -8.34 -2.84 1.79
N LEU A 70 -8.07 -3.53 2.90
CA LEU A 70 -6.75 -3.63 3.50
C LEU A 70 -6.18 -5.02 3.25
N ILE A 71 -4.92 -5.08 2.85
CA ILE A 71 -4.14 -6.32 2.69
C ILE A 71 -2.86 -6.15 3.48
N GLU A 72 -2.65 -7.05 4.43
CA GLU A 72 -1.50 -7.01 5.34
C GLU A 72 -0.86 -8.39 5.41
N GLY A 73 0.45 -8.42 5.66
CA GLY A 73 1.11 -9.67 5.97
C GLY A 73 2.62 -9.57 5.98
N ARG A 74 3.28 -10.73 5.98
CA ARG A 74 4.74 -10.83 6.06
C ARG A 74 5.32 -11.79 5.05
N ARG A 75 6.44 -11.41 4.41
CA ARG A 75 7.27 -12.29 3.59
C ARG A 75 8.50 -12.71 4.37
N ILE A 76 8.69 -14.01 4.57
CA ILE A 76 9.86 -14.54 5.27
C ILE A 76 10.75 -15.25 4.26
N ARG A 77 12.04 -14.88 4.25
CA ARG A 77 13.02 -15.60 3.44
C ARG A 77 13.12 -17.04 3.96
N PRO A 78 12.92 -18.07 3.12
CA PRO A 78 12.88 -19.47 3.57
C PRO A 78 14.29 -20.04 3.80
N GLU A 79 15.08 -19.37 4.65
CA GLU A 79 16.46 -19.73 4.95
C GLU A 79 16.58 -21.15 5.52
N PHE A 80 15.55 -21.63 6.22
CA PHE A 80 15.50 -22.98 6.80
C PHE A 80 15.59 -24.11 5.77
N ILE A 81 15.17 -23.87 4.52
CA ILE A 81 15.24 -24.89 3.45
C ILE A 81 16.71 -25.15 3.07
N VAL A 82 17.52 -24.08 3.04
CA VAL A 82 18.93 -24.16 2.65
C VAL A 82 19.83 -24.43 3.86
N PHE A 83 19.46 -23.89 5.03
CA PHE A 83 20.24 -23.94 6.26
C PHE A 83 19.41 -24.48 7.43
N PRO A 84 19.07 -25.78 7.45
CA PRO A 84 18.10 -26.35 8.38
C PRO A 84 18.57 -26.43 9.84
N LYS A 85 19.87 -26.30 10.12
CA LYS A 85 20.45 -26.54 11.46
C LYS A 85 21.15 -25.34 12.09
N SER A 86 21.55 -24.35 11.30
CA SER A 86 22.35 -23.22 11.78
C SER A 86 22.31 -22.07 10.79
N LYS A 87 22.39 -20.82 11.27
CA LYS A 87 22.59 -19.67 10.38
C LYS A 87 23.94 -19.82 9.66
N PRO A 88 23.99 -19.65 8.33
CA PRO A 88 25.24 -19.71 7.60
C PRO A 88 26.13 -18.51 7.93
N HIS A 89 27.44 -18.72 7.89
CA HIS A 89 28.40 -17.62 7.81
C HIS A 89 28.58 -17.24 6.34
N GLY A 90 28.20 -16.02 5.98
CA GLY A 90 28.30 -15.49 4.62
C GLY A 90 27.72 -14.08 4.52
N ALA A 91 27.84 -13.48 3.33
CA ALA A 91 27.26 -12.17 3.01
C ALA A 91 26.55 -12.24 1.66
N PHE A 92 25.48 -11.47 1.49
CA PHE A 92 24.83 -11.33 0.20
C PHE A 92 25.67 -10.43 -0.71
N PHE A 93 25.83 -10.83 -1.97
CA PHE A 93 26.40 -9.97 -3.00
C PHE A 93 25.37 -8.99 -3.56
N THR A 94 24.08 -9.34 -3.53
CA THR A 94 22.95 -8.53 -4.03
C THR A 94 21.67 -8.95 -3.30
N GLU A 95 20.83 -7.99 -2.95
CA GLU A 95 19.54 -8.21 -2.27
C GLU A 95 18.46 -7.32 -2.89
N GLU A 96 17.66 -7.89 -3.80
CA GLU A 96 16.56 -7.18 -4.48
C GLU A 96 15.17 -7.66 -4.03
N CYS A 97 15.09 -8.85 -3.43
CA CYS A 97 13.83 -9.40 -2.94
C CYS A 97 13.35 -8.63 -1.69
N ALA A 98 12.12 -8.13 -1.73
CA ALA A 98 11.47 -7.52 -0.58
C ALA A 98 11.02 -8.58 0.44
N TRP A 99 11.61 -8.56 1.62
CA TRP A 99 11.24 -9.39 2.77
C TRP A 99 10.74 -8.50 3.92
N GLY A 100 9.98 -9.08 4.84
CA GLY A 100 9.38 -8.36 5.97
C GLY A 100 7.89 -8.07 5.77
N ASP A 101 7.39 -7.12 6.56
CA ASP A 101 5.97 -6.75 6.56
C ASP A 101 5.59 -5.99 5.30
N PHE A 102 4.40 -6.27 4.79
CA PHE A 102 3.80 -5.54 3.69
C PHE A 102 2.38 -5.08 4.04
N TYR A 103 1.99 -3.97 3.42
CA TYR A 103 0.69 -3.36 3.61
C TYR A 103 0.18 -2.77 2.30
N ARG A 104 -1.13 -2.87 2.09
CA ARG A 104 -1.84 -2.16 1.03
C ARG A 104 -3.20 -1.72 1.52
N ARG A 105 -3.50 -0.44 1.31
CA ARG A 105 -4.84 0.12 1.40
C ARG A 105 -5.32 0.52 0.01
N ILE A 106 -6.49 0.04 -0.37
CA ILE A 106 -7.10 0.27 -1.67
C ILE A 106 -8.47 0.89 -1.44
N ILE A 107 -8.68 2.10 -1.96
CA ILE A 107 -10.02 2.69 -2.03
C ILE A 107 -10.66 2.15 -3.31
N LEU A 108 -11.81 1.51 -3.16
CA LEU A 108 -12.58 0.95 -4.24
C LEU A 108 -13.33 2.07 -4.97
N PRO A 109 -13.51 1.96 -6.30
CA PRO A 109 -14.34 2.89 -7.06
C PRO A 109 -15.83 2.83 -6.65
N GLU A 110 -16.28 1.68 -6.12
CA GLU A 110 -17.67 1.41 -5.72
C GLU A 110 -17.71 0.45 -4.52
N SER A 111 -18.79 0.52 -3.72
CA SER A 111 -19.01 -0.36 -2.58
C SER A 111 -19.31 -1.81 -3.00
N VAL A 112 -18.82 -2.76 -2.21
CA VAL A 112 -18.94 -4.20 -2.49
C VAL A 112 -19.85 -4.92 -1.48
N GLU A 113 -20.40 -6.06 -1.90
CA GLU A 113 -21.18 -6.97 -1.07
C GLU A 113 -20.24 -7.87 -0.26
N ILE A 114 -19.95 -7.47 0.97
CA ILE A 114 -18.94 -8.10 1.84
C ILE A 114 -19.25 -9.58 2.09
N GLU A 115 -20.52 -9.94 2.29
CA GLU A 115 -20.93 -11.32 2.61
C GLU A 115 -20.62 -12.33 1.49
N LYS A 116 -20.43 -11.83 0.26
CA LYS A 116 -20.13 -12.64 -0.93
C LYS A 116 -18.71 -12.45 -1.44
N ALA A 117 -17.89 -11.68 -0.73
CA ALA A 117 -16.49 -11.52 -1.09
C ALA A 117 -15.74 -12.85 -0.94
N GLU A 118 -14.86 -13.16 -1.89
CA GLU A 118 -14.02 -14.35 -1.85
C GLU A 118 -12.55 -13.98 -1.97
N ALA A 119 -11.70 -14.67 -1.20
CA ALA A 119 -10.25 -14.59 -1.32
C ALA A 119 -9.69 -15.96 -1.71
N LYS A 120 -8.78 -15.97 -2.70
CA LYS A 120 -8.10 -17.17 -3.20
C LYS A 120 -6.62 -16.88 -3.33
N ILE A 121 -5.78 -17.89 -3.13
CA ILE A 121 -4.35 -17.78 -3.45
C ILE A 121 -3.97 -18.90 -4.42
N LYS A 122 -3.20 -18.54 -5.45
CA LYS A 122 -2.68 -19.51 -6.41
C LYS A 122 -1.32 -19.04 -6.89
N ASN A 123 -0.32 -19.93 -6.80
CA ASN A 123 1.06 -19.65 -7.26
C ASN A 123 1.65 -18.35 -6.69
N GLY A 124 1.38 -18.04 -5.42
CA GLY A 124 1.86 -16.82 -4.77
C GLY A 124 1.11 -15.53 -5.14
N VAL A 125 -0.01 -15.61 -5.86
CA VAL A 125 -0.88 -14.47 -6.16
C VAL A 125 -2.15 -14.58 -5.32
N LEU A 126 -2.40 -13.56 -4.49
CA LEU A 126 -3.67 -13.36 -3.79
C LEU A 126 -4.66 -12.73 -4.77
N ILE A 127 -5.86 -13.32 -4.83
CA ILE A 127 -6.95 -12.94 -5.74
C ILE A 127 -8.17 -12.67 -4.88
N LEU A 128 -8.61 -11.42 -4.85
CA LEU A 128 -9.85 -11.01 -4.19
C LEU A 128 -10.92 -10.82 -5.25
N ILE A 129 -12.08 -11.44 -5.03
CA ILE A 129 -13.27 -11.32 -5.88
C ILE A 129 -14.34 -10.64 -5.03
N LEU A 130 -14.65 -9.39 -5.37
CA LEU A 130 -15.51 -8.52 -4.58
C LEU A 130 -16.74 -8.15 -5.41
N PRO A 131 -17.89 -8.84 -5.23
CA PRO A 131 -19.11 -8.50 -5.95
C PRO A 131 -19.58 -7.08 -5.61
N LEU A 132 -20.03 -6.32 -6.61
CA LEU A 132 -20.56 -4.97 -6.38
C LEU A 132 -21.89 -5.04 -5.62
N LEU A 133 -22.10 -4.13 -4.67
CA LEU A 133 -23.36 -4.01 -3.93
C LEU A 133 -24.53 -3.64 -4.87
N LYS A 134 -24.25 -2.82 -5.88
CA LYS A 134 -25.15 -2.48 -6.98
C LYS A 134 -24.38 -2.60 -8.29
N PRO A 135 -24.66 -3.61 -9.13
CA PRO A 135 -24.05 -3.69 -10.46
C PRO A 135 -24.35 -2.43 -11.28
N GLU A 136 -23.36 -1.89 -11.99
CA GLU A 136 -23.56 -0.71 -12.84
C GLU A 136 -24.53 -1.04 -14.00
N GLU A 137 -25.71 -0.44 -13.98
CA GLU A 137 -26.42 -0.14 -15.23
C GLU A 137 -25.90 1.21 -15.72
N LYS A 138 -25.04 1.22 -16.76
CA LYS A 138 -24.45 2.45 -17.29
C LYS A 138 -25.51 3.39 -17.85
N GLU A 139 -26.03 4.30 -17.04
CA GLU A 139 -26.89 5.37 -17.51
C GLU A 139 -26.06 6.43 -18.25
N LYS A 140 -26.34 6.61 -19.55
CA LYS A 140 -25.71 7.67 -20.34
C LYS A 140 -26.31 9.03 -19.97
N VAL A 141 -25.58 9.81 -19.19
CA VAL A 141 -25.94 11.22 -18.95
C VAL A 141 -25.49 12.07 -20.15
N ARG A 142 -26.45 12.71 -20.84
CA ARG A 142 -26.15 13.72 -21.86
C ARG A 142 -26.01 15.09 -21.20
N LEU A 143 -24.83 15.69 -21.31
CA LEU A 143 -24.60 17.06 -20.86
C LEU A 143 -25.12 18.06 -21.91
N LYS A 144 -25.82 19.11 -21.45
CA LYS A 144 -26.14 20.28 -22.29
C LYS A 144 -24.99 21.28 -22.19
N ILE A 145 -24.42 21.67 -23.33
CA ILE A 145 -23.44 22.75 -23.41
C ILE A 145 -24.19 24.07 -23.35
N VAL A 146 -23.89 24.91 -22.36
CA VAL A 146 -24.42 26.28 -22.28
C VAL A 146 -23.38 27.23 -22.88
N PRO A 147 -23.76 28.09 -23.84
CA PRO A 147 -22.82 29.03 -24.45
C PRO A 147 -22.41 30.14 -23.47
N ASP A 148 -21.11 30.45 -23.46
CA ASP A 148 -20.53 31.53 -22.66
C ASP A 148 -21.04 32.88 -23.18
N HIS A 149 -21.86 33.56 -22.37
CA HIS A 149 -22.40 34.87 -22.72
C HIS A 149 -21.32 35.92 -22.43
N LYS A 150 -20.55 36.29 -23.46
CA LYS A 150 -19.70 37.48 -23.41
C LYS A 150 -20.58 38.69 -23.08
N ARG A 151 -20.41 39.25 -21.88
CA ARG A 151 -20.99 40.54 -21.48
C ARG A 151 -20.62 41.59 -22.52
N SER A 152 -21.60 42.02 -23.33
CA SER A 152 -21.46 43.21 -24.16
C SER A 152 -21.22 44.39 -23.22
N ARG A 153 -20.00 44.93 -23.21
CA ARG A 153 -19.74 46.24 -22.62
C ARG A 153 -20.55 47.26 -23.42
N SER A 154 -21.59 47.81 -22.80
CA SER A 154 -22.29 48.99 -23.26
C SER A 154 -21.29 50.15 -23.34
N VAL A 155 -21.27 50.80 -24.51
CA VAL A 155 -20.51 52.02 -24.82
C VAL A 155 -21.11 53.20 -24.07
#